data_AF-A0A840ILM0-F1
#
_entry.id   AF-A0A840ILM0-F1
#
_cell.length_a   1.000
_cell.length_b   1.000
_cell.length_c   1.000
_cell.angle_alpha   90.00
_cell.angle_beta   90.00
_cell.angle_gamma   90.00
#
_symmetry.space_group_name_H-M   'P 1'
#
loop_
_entity.id
_entity.type
_entity.pdbx_description
1 polymer ?
#
loop_
_entity_poly.entity_id
_entity_poly.type
_entity_poly.pdbx_seq_one_letter_code
_entity_poly.pdbx_strand_id
1 'polypeptide(L)'
;MDPVKLRNRLLVATGMWREVSGSPLPRLPPGQPEQQIEAFELLLVERLWESATPENAREIADRTWDLVHDRSDEDPVRKRVVECHEALARMSRLGD
;
A
#
# COMPACT_ATOMS: atom_id res chain seq x y z
N MET A 1 -15.51 -10.76 -5.96
CA MET A 1 -15.81 -9.31 -6.06
C MET A 1 -16.26 -8.93 -7.46
N ASP A 2 -16.87 -7.75 -7.65
CA ASP A 2 -17.14 -7.18 -8.97
C ASP A 2 -15.86 -7.00 -9.81
N PRO A 3 -15.84 -7.43 -11.08
CA PRO A 3 -14.66 -7.34 -11.95
C PRO A 3 -14.23 -5.89 -12.22
N VAL A 4 -15.18 -4.94 -12.21
CA VAL A 4 -14.88 -3.51 -12.33
C VAL A 4 -14.08 -3.01 -11.12
N LYS A 5 -14.44 -3.46 -9.91
CA LYS A 5 -13.73 -3.09 -8.69
C LYS A 5 -12.30 -3.62 -8.68
N LEU A 6 -12.10 -4.86 -9.13
CA LEU A 6 -10.77 -5.47 -9.28
C LEU A 6 -9.90 -4.72 -10.30
N ARG A 7 -10.46 -4.36 -11.46
CA ARG A 7 -9.76 -3.57 -12.46
C ARG A 7 -9.33 -2.21 -11.90
N ASN A 8 -10.23 -1.51 -11.21
CA ASN A 8 -9.92 -0.20 -10.64
C ASN A 8 -8.81 -0.29 -9.58
N ARG A 9 -8.87 -1.29 -8.68
CA ARG A 9 -7.80 -1.56 -7.72
C ARG A 9 -6.45 -1.79 -8.40
N LEU A 10 -6.43 -2.65 -9.42
CA LEU A 10 -5.21 -2.94 -10.17
C LEU A 10 -4.64 -1.68 -10.85
N LEU A 11 -5.49 -0.86 -11.48
CA LEU A 11 -5.04 0.38 -12.13
C LEU A 11 -4.42 1.37 -11.13
N VAL A 12 -5.06 1.58 -9.98
CA VAL A 12 -4.54 2.46 -8.93
C VAL A 12 -3.21 1.93 -8.38
N ALA A 13 -3.17 0.65 -7.99
CA ALA A 13 -1.97 0.04 -7.42
C ALA A 13 -0.78 0.06 -8.40
N THR A 14 -1.03 -0.23 -9.69
CA THR A 14 0.03 -0.24 -10.70
C THR A 14 0.50 1.15 -11.07
N GLY A 15 -0.39 2.16 -11.06
CA GLY A 15 -0.03 3.57 -11.20
C GLY A 15 0.91 4.01 -10.08
N MET A 16 0.49 3.82 -8.83
CA MET A 16 1.27 4.19 -7.65
C MET A 16 2.62 3.47 -7.60
N TRP A 17 2.67 2.18 -7.95
CA TRP A 17 3.94 1.45 -8.04
C TRP A 17 4.93 2.11 -9.00
N ARG A 18 4.47 2.54 -10.18
CA ARG A 18 5.33 3.18 -11.17
C ARG A 18 5.84 4.55 -10.69
N GLU A 19 4.98 5.30 -10.01
CA GLU A 19 5.34 6.62 -9.46
C GLU A 19 6.37 6.53 -8.33
N VAL A 20 6.24 5.52 -7.47
CA VAL A 20 7.08 5.37 -6.28
C VAL A 20 8.37 4.61 -6.58
N SER A 21 8.26 3.49 -7.29
CA SER A 21 9.37 2.55 -7.46
C SER A 21 10.18 2.80 -8.74
N GLY A 22 9.57 3.44 -9.75
CA GLY A 22 10.17 3.63 -11.09
C GLY A 22 10.54 2.32 -11.80
N SER A 23 10.21 1.18 -11.20
CA SER A 23 10.68 -0.16 -11.54
C SER A 23 9.55 -0.96 -12.20
N PRO A 24 9.87 -2.00 -13.00
CA PRO A 24 8.85 -2.87 -13.57
C PRO A 24 7.97 -3.49 -12.49
N LEU A 25 6.74 -3.83 -12.87
CA LEU A 25 5.80 -4.48 -11.97
C LEU A 25 6.38 -5.84 -11.49
N PRO A 26 6.23 -6.17 -10.21
CA PRO A 26 6.71 -7.42 -9.64
C PRO A 26 5.93 -8.59 -10.24
N ARG A 27 6.61 -9.73 -10.44
CA ARG A 27 5.94 -10.96 -10.88
C ARG A 27 5.23 -11.60 -9.69
N LEU A 28 3.90 -11.68 -9.79
CA LEU A 28 3.05 -12.32 -8.78
C LEU A 28 2.83 -13.79 -9.15
N PRO A 29 2.72 -14.69 -8.16
CA PRO A 29 2.36 -16.08 -8.41
C PRO A 29 0.98 -16.15 -9.08
N PRO A 30 0.74 -17.14 -9.97
CA PRO A 30 -0.57 -17.33 -10.58
C PRO A 30 -1.61 -17.68 -9.52
N GLY A 31 -2.83 -17.15 -9.66
CA GLY A 31 -3.90 -17.38 -8.69
C GLY A 31 -5.20 -16.69 -9.08
N GLN A 32 -6.13 -16.64 -8.13
CA GLN A 32 -7.37 -15.87 -8.29
C GLN A 32 -7.03 -14.37 -8.40
N PRO A 33 -7.68 -13.62 -9.31
CA PRO A 33 -7.35 -12.22 -9.56
C PRO A 33 -7.46 -11.36 -8.29
N GLU A 34 -8.44 -11.65 -7.43
CA GLU A 34 -8.65 -10.95 -6.15
C GLU A 34 -7.43 -11.09 -5.24
N GLN A 35 -6.91 -12.31 -5.09
CA GLN A 35 -5.74 -12.61 -4.26
C GLN A 35 -4.46 -12.04 -4.88
N GLN A 36 -4.33 -12.05 -6.20
CA GLN A 36 -3.15 -11.49 -6.86
C GLN A 36 -3.10 -9.97 -6.69
N ILE A 37 -4.23 -9.28 -6.85
CA ILE A 37 -4.32 -7.83 -6.66
C ILE A 37 -4.06 -7.48 -5.21
N GLU A 38 -4.64 -8.21 -4.26
CA GLU A 38 -4.39 -8.00 -2.84
C GLU A 38 -2.92 -8.21 -2.47
N ALA A 39 -2.30 -9.31 -2.94
CA ALA A 39 -0.88 -9.58 -2.70
C ALA A 39 0.01 -8.48 -3.29
N PHE A 40 -0.35 -7.95 -4.46
CA PHE A 40 0.35 -6.83 -5.07
C PHE A 40 0.24 -5.55 -4.26
N GLU A 41 -0.95 -5.24 -3.76
CA GLU A 41 -1.18 -4.05 -2.93
C GLU A 41 -0.43 -4.15 -1.60
N LEU A 42 -0.41 -5.31 -0.96
CA LEU A 42 0.40 -5.55 0.23
C LEU A 42 1.88 -5.31 -0.04
N LEU A 43 2.39 -5.85 -1.14
CA LEU A 43 3.78 -5.67 -1.54
C LEU A 43 4.12 -4.20 -1.91
N LEU A 44 3.17 -3.47 -2.50
CA LEU A 44 3.29 -2.03 -2.73
C LEU A 44 3.41 -1.26 -1.41
N VAL A 45 2.55 -1.56 -0.42
CA VAL A 45 2.59 -0.95 0.90
C VAL A 45 3.91 -1.26 1.60
N GLU A 46 4.37 -2.51 1.57
CA GLU A 46 5.66 -2.88 2.15
C GLU A 46 6.82 -2.17 1.46
N ARG A 47 6.80 -2.05 0.13
CA ARG A 47 7.85 -1.35 -0.62
C ARG A 47 7.91 0.14 -0.28
N LEU A 48 6.73 0.77 -0.17
CA LEU A 48 6.58 2.16 0.28
C LEU A 48 7.14 2.32 1.68
N TRP A 49 6.81 1.40 2.57
CA TRP A 49 7.31 1.37 3.94
C TRP A 49 8.84 1.23 4.01
N GLU A 50 9.42 0.32 3.22
CA GLU A 50 10.88 0.14 3.16
C GLU A 50 11.62 1.38 2.64
N SER A 51 10.98 2.19 1.80
CA SER A 51 11.54 3.47 1.33
C SER A 51 11.21 4.66 2.24
N ALA A 52 10.48 4.43 3.33
CA ALA A 52 10.13 5.49 4.27
C ALA A 52 11.34 5.89 5.12
N THR A 53 11.78 7.12 4.91
CA THR A 53 12.72 7.86 5.74
C THR A 53 11.96 8.86 6.60
N PRO A 54 12.51 9.36 7.72
CA PRO A 54 11.84 10.36 8.55
C PRO A 54 11.43 11.63 7.77
N GLU A 55 12.13 11.95 6.68
CA GLU A 55 11.86 13.13 5.84
C GLU A 55 10.65 12.94 4.91
N ASN A 56 10.40 11.73 4.42
CA ASN A 56 9.30 11.42 3.49
C ASN A 56 8.20 10.54 4.12
N ALA A 57 8.35 10.14 5.39
CA ALA A 57 7.42 9.25 6.09
C ALA A 57 5.98 9.77 6.07
N ARG A 58 5.80 11.09 6.22
CA ARG A 58 4.47 11.72 6.16
C ARG A 58 3.86 11.63 4.76
N GLU A 59 4.66 11.82 3.71
CA GLU A 59 4.21 11.70 2.32
C GLU A 59 3.83 10.26 1.99
N ILE A 60 4.65 9.29 2.41
CA ILE A 60 4.37 7.86 2.23
C ILE A 60 3.13 7.44 3.01
N ALA A 61 2.94 7.94 4.23
CA ALA A 61 1.74 7.70 5.01
C ALA A 61 0.49 8.22 4.29
N ASP A 62 0.53 9.46 3.78
CA ASP A 62 -0.59 10.05 3.05
C ASP A 62 -0.94 9.27 1.77
N ARG A 63 0.08 8.90 0.97
CA ARG A 63 -0.13 8.08 -0.24
C ARG A 63 -0.70 6.70 0.06
N THR A 64 -0.15 6.01 1.06
CA THR A 64 -0.66 4.70 1.47
C THR A 64 -2.08 4.78 2.03
N TRP A 65 -2.44 5.90 2.66
CA TRP A 65 -3.80 6.17 3.11
C TRP A 65 -4.77 6.38 1.95
N ASP A 66 -4.38 7.13 0.92
CA ASP A 66 -5.20 7.34 -0.29
C ASP A 66 -5.59 6.01 -0.98
N LEU A 67 -4.71 5.01 -0.91
CA LEU A 67 -4.99 3.67 -1.45
C LEU A 67 -6.13 2.94 -0.71
N VAL A 68 -6.29 3.19 0.59
CA VAL A 68 -7.12 2.38 1.51
C VAL A 68 -8.24 3.14 2.22
N HIS A 69 -8.32 4.47 2.08
CA HIS A 69 -9.25 5.30 2.86
C HIS A 69 -10.73 4.95 2.59
N ASP A 70 -11.07 4.53 1.38
CA ASP A 70 -12.42 4.12 0.97
C ASP A 70 -12.73 2.65 1.27
N ARG A 71 -11.74 1.89 1.77
CA ARG A 71 -11.88 0.45 2.05
C ARG A 71 -12.36 0.20 3.47
N SER A 72 -12.99 -0.96 3.65
CA SER A 72 -13.40 -1.47 4.96
C SER A 72 -12.21 -1.70 5.87
N ASP A 73 -12.41 -1.51 7.18
CA ASP A 73 -11.40 -1.73 8.23
C ASP A 73 -10.93 -3.17 8.33
N GLU A 74 -11.73 -4.11 7.82
CA GLU A 74 -11.42 -5.53 7.80
C GLU A 74 -10.44 -5.91 6.68
N ASP A 75 -10.26 -5.03 5.68
CA ASP A 75 -9.38 -5.25 4.53
C ASP A 75 -7.92 -5.41 4.97
N PRO A 76 -7.24 -6.49 4.53
CA PRO A 76 -5.88 -6.78 4.98
C PRO A 76 -4.88 -5.69 4.56
N VAL A 77 -5.09 -5.03 3.41
CA VAL A 77 -4.23 -3.93 2.97
C VAL A 77 -4.40 -2.72 3.88
N ARG A 78 -5.65 -2.38 4.25
CA ARG A 78 -5.93 -1.27 5.17
C ARG A 78 -5.32 -1.52 6.55
N LYS A 79 -5.47 -2.73 7.09
CA LYS A 79 -4.83 -3.10 8.36
C LYS A 79 -3.32 -2.89 8.32
N ARG A 80 -2.67 -3.34 7.24
CA ARG A 80 -1.22 -3.18 7.07
C ARG A 80 -0.78 -1.72 7.02
N VAL A 81 -1.53 -0.86 6.31
CA VAL A 81 -1.26 0.59 6.26
C VAL A 81 -1.38 1.22 7.65
N VAL A 82 -2.44 0.90 8.39
CA VAL A 82 -2.64 1.40 9.75
C VAL A 82 -1.49 0.98 10.67
N GLU A 83 -1.07 -0.29 10.62
CA GLU A 83 0.08 -0.78 11.40
C GLU A 83 1.36 0.01 11.11
N CYS A 84 1.64 0.30 9.84
CA CYS A 84 2.78 1.14 9.43
C CYS A 84 2.67 2.57 9.99
N HIS A 85 1.49 3.18 9.91
CA HIS A 85 1.25 4.53 10.43
C HIS A 85 1.41 4.60 11.95
N GLU A 86 0.92 3.59 12.67
CA GLU A 86 1.12 3.49 14.11
C GLU A 86 2.61 3.35 14.46
N ALA A 87 3.37 2.59 13.68
CA ALA A 87 4.82 2.48 13.86
C ALA A 87 5.54 3.83 13.65
N LEU A 88 5.18 4.61 12.62
CA LEU A 88 5.71 5.96 12.42
C LEU A 88 5.37 6.88 13.59
N ALA A 89 4.11 6.87 14.03
CA ALA A 89 3.65 7.71 15.13
C ALA A 89 4.40 7.37 16.43
N ARG A 90 4.70 6.09 16.68
CA ARG A 90 5.55 5.66 17.81
C ARG A 90 6.98 6.16 17.68
N MET A 91 7.59 6.05 16.49
CA MET A 91 8.96 6.54 16.26
C MET A 91 9.06 8.06 16.44
N SER A 92 8.07 8.81 15.94
CA SER A 92 8.03 10.27 16.08
C SER A 92 7.83 10.72 17.52
N ARG A 93 7.13 9.95 18.37
CA ARG A 93 6.90 10.27 19.80
C ARG A 93 8.09 9.96 20.70
N LEU A 94 9.03 9.12 20.27
CA LEU A 94 10.22 8.76 21.05
C LEU A 94 11.41 9.72 20.83
N GLY A 95 11.29 10.67 19.89
CA GLY A 95 12.31 11.68 19.59
C GLY A 95 12.06 13.06 20.21
N ASP A 96 11.07 13.20 21.10
CA ASP A 96 10.77 14.41 21.90
C ASP A 96 11.34 14.28 23.31
#